data_AF-A0A966FV65-F1
#
_entry.id   AF-A0A966FV65-F1
#
_cell.length_a   1.000
_cell.length_b   1.000
_cell.length_c   1.000
_cell.angle_alpha   90.00
_cell.angle_beta   90.00
_cell.angle_gamma   90.00
#
_symmetry.space_group_name_H-M   'P 1'
#
loop_
_entity.id
_entity.type
_entity.pdbx_description
1 polymer ?
#
loop_
_entity_poly.entity_id
_entity_poly.type
_entity_poly.pdbx_seq_one_letter_code
_entity_poly.pdbx_strand_id
1 'polypeptide(L)'
;GEVVAMISGKDYSASAFNRATQARRQPGSTFKTIVYLAALAEGFEPDDPVSNRPFTEGSYRPENYDGRYSDFLTLKQAFARSSNVAAVRLFNEVGSDRVLDLARDLGISSPITRGDPSVALGTAGMSLMELTAAYAGIAGNSYPVRPTGFVREQRGLWDRIFNAPRSFSNSTHREMEELLRAAINEGTGRNAELPGLNFGKTGTTQNNRDALFVGYAGDLVVGVWVGNDDNTPLDGISGGGLPARIWKSFMLRAQGASETAPARRRNPAGPVEPLDVPDASEIPDPVEEEGRELIIDESGITVRAEAPPIDAPPDAPRTAPELTPLREEEAAPAN
;
A
#
# COMPACT_ATOMS: atom_id res chain seq x y z
N GLY A 1 -11.71 -7.00 -1.76
CA GLY A 1 -13.15 -6.67 -1.82
C GLY A 1 -13.87 -7.19 -0.60
N GLU A 2 -13.54 -8.42 -0.20
CA GLU A 2 -13.74 -8.88 1.17
C GLU A 2 -13.03 -7.97 2.18
N VAL A 3 -13.67 -7.72 3.31
CA VAL A 3 -13.14 -6.97 4.45
C VAL A 3 -12.63 -7.98 5.46
N VAL A 4 -11.33 -8.26 5.40
CA VAL A 4 -10.67 -9.27 6.26
C VAL A 4 -10.45 -8.79 7.68
N ALA A 5 -10.39 -7.47 7.90
CA ALA A 5 -10.28 -6.86 9.21
C ALA A 5 -10.88 -5.45 9.20
N MET A 6 -11.48 -5.04 10.31
CA MET A 6 -11.97 -3.67 10.51
C MET A 6 -11.81 -3.28 11.98
N ILE A 7 -11.11 -2.17 12.23
CA ILE A 7 -10.93 -1.59 13.56
C ILE A 7 -11.66 -0.25 13.58
N SER A 8 -12.69 -0.13 14.41
CA SER A 8 -13.63 0.99 14.41
C SER A 8 -13.39 2.03 15.52
N GLY A 9 -12.49 1.73 16.46
CA GLY A 9 -12.15 2.58 17.60
C GLY A 9 -11.11 1.92 18.52
N LYS A 10 -10.72 2.63 19.59
CA LYS A 10 -9.75 2.12 20.58
C LYS A 10 -10.37 1.12 21.55
N ASP A 11 -11.62 1.37 21.96
CA ASP A 11 -12.35 0.56 22.91
C ASP A 11 -13.85 0.64 22.58
N TYR A 12 -14.43 -0.51 22.23
CA TYR A 12 -15.85 -0.62 21.88
C TYR A 12 -16.76 -0.40 23.08
N SER A 13 -16.32 -0.80 24.28
CA SER A 13 -17.10 -0.62 25.51
C SER A 13 -17.23 0.86 25.89
N ALA A 14 -16.22 1.66 25.57
CA ALA A 14 -16.24 3.11 25.74
C ALA A 14 -17.00 3.83 24.61
N SER A 15 -16.96 3.30 23.37
CA SER A 15 -17.62 3.92 22.22
C SER A 15 -18.01 2.89 21.15
N ALA A 16 -19.32 2.67 20.98
CA ALA A 16 -19.86 1.81 19.92
C ALA A 16 -19.89 2.48 18.53
N PHE A 17 -19.50 3.75 18.41
CA PHE A 17 -19.51 4.49 17.15
C PHE A 17 -18.46 3.93 16.18
N ASN A 18 -18.89 3.54 14.97
CA ASN A 18 -18.01 2.92 14.00
C ASN A 18 -17.33 3.96 13.10
N ARG A 19 -16.08 4.31 13.41
CA ARG A 19 -15.34 5.34 12.67
C ARG A 19 -14.91 4.90 11.26
N ALA A 20 -14.89 3.61 10.98
CA ALA A 20 -14.55 3.11 9.65
C ALA A 20 -15.71 3.33 8.65
N THR A 21 -16.96 3.18 9.09
CA THR A 21 -18.14 3.19 8.20
C THR A 21 -19.10 4.36 8.43
N GLN A 22 -19.23 4.88 9.65
CA GLN A 22 -20.20 5.92 10.01
C GLN A 22 -19.58 7.32 10.07
N ALA A 23 -18.31 7.43 10.47
CA ALA A 23 -17.66 8.73 10.51
C ALA A 23 -17.42 9.26 9.09
N ARG A 24 -17.77 10.53 8.88
CA ARG A 24 -17.41 11.27 7.67
C ARG A 24 -16.30 12.24 8.01
N ARG A 25 -15.10 11.94 7.54
CA ARG A 25 -13.88 12.71 7.79
C ARG A 25 -13.28 13.15 6.47
N GLN A 26 -12.51 14.23 6.50
CA GLN A 26 -11.86 14.74 5.31
C GLN A 26 -10.73 13.77 4.91
N PRO A 27 -10.71 13.24 3.68
CA PRO A 27 -9.64 12.37 3.20
C PRO A 27 -8.30 13.12 3.04
N GLY A 28 -8.35 14.46 2.98
CA GLY A 28 -7.19 15.30 2.74
C GLY A 28 -6.49 14.92 1.43
N SER A 29 -5.17 14.99 1.43
CA SER A 29 -4.35 14.69 0.24
C SER A 29 -4.46 13.26 -0.31
N THR A 30 -5.13 12.31 0.35
CA THR A 30 -5.43 11.00 -0.26
C THR A 30 -6.42 11.10 -1.42
N PHE A 31 -7.26 12.14 -1.45
CA PHE A 31 -8.20 12.38 -2.55
C PHE A 31 -7.49 12.78 -3.85
N LYS A 32 -6.27 13.33 -3.76
CA LYS A 32 -5.46 13.67 -4.94
C LYS A 32 -5.21 12.48 -5.85
N THR A 33 -5.21 11.26 -5.32
CA THR A 33 -5.16 10.03 -6.13
C THR A 33 -6.24 10.01 -7.20
N ILE A 34 -7.46 10.43 -6.88
CA ILE A 34 -8.57 10.47 -7.85
C ILE A 34 -8.37 11.59 -8.87
N VAL A 35 -7.86 12.75 -8.43
CA VAL A 35 -7.54 13.88 -9.33
C VAL A 35 -6.49 13.47 -10.36
N TYR A 36 -5.40 12.84 -9.93
CA TYR A 36 -4.32 12.42 -10.81
C TYR A 36 -4.76 11.24 -11.68
N LEU A 37 -5.52 10.29 -11.15
CA LEU A 37 -6.07 9.20 -11.95
C LEU A 37 -7.00 9.70 -13.06
N ALA A 38 -7.81 10.72 -12.80
CA ALA A 38 -8.62 11.37 -13.83
C ALA A 38 -7.76 12.03 -14.90
N ALA A 39 -6.66 12.70 -14.53
CA ALA A 39 -5.72 13.26 -15.49
C ALA A 39 -5.06 12.18 -16.36
N LEU A 40 -4.55 11.11 -15.75
CA LEU A 40 -3.95 9.99 -16.48
C LEU A 40 -4.95 9.31 -17.44
N ALA A 41 -6.23 9.24 -17.05
CA ALA A 41 -7.29 8.72 -17.91
C ALA A 41 -7.58 9.63 -19.13
N GLU A 42 -7.30 10.93 -19.03
CA GLU A 42 -7.41 11.90 -20.13
C GLU A 42 -6.11 12.02 -20.96
N GLY A 43 -5.09 11.20 -20.67
CA GLY A 43 -3.86 11.09 -21.45
C GLY A 43 -2.68 11.93 -20.95
N PHE A 44 -2.76 12.49 -19.74
CA PHE A 44 -1.57 13.05 -19.08
C PHE A 44 -0.62 11.93 -18.68
N GLU A 45 0.69 12.21 -18.66
CA GLU A 45 1.74 11.25 -18.32
C GLU A 45 2.44 11.64 -17.00
N PRO A 46 3.02 10.68 -16.24
CA PRO A 46 3.71 10.97 -14.98
C PRO A 46 4.83 12.02 -15.06
N ASP A 47 5.46 12.16 -16.22
CA ASP A 47 6.55 13.11 -16.46
C ASP A 47 6.08 14.47 -17.00
N ASP A 48 4.77 14.65 -17.24
CA ASP A 48 4.21 15.92 -17.69
C ASP A 48 4.46 17.05 -16.67
N PRO A 49 4.81 18.25 -17.15
CA PRO A 49 5.08 19.38 -16.27
C PRO A 49 3.77 19.98 -15.73
N VAL A 50 3.75 20.26 -14.43
CA VAL A 50 2.71 21.05 -13.77
C VAL A 50 3.34 22.19 -13.00
N SER A 51 2.74 23.38 -13.07
CA SER A 51 3.27 24.53 -12.33
C SER A 51 3.14 24.31 -10.82
N ASN A 52 4.23 24.59 -10.10
CA ASN A 52 4.29 24.57 -8.65
C ASN A 52 4.49 25.99 -8.08
N ARG A 53 4.10 27.04 -8.85
CA ARG A 53 4.14 28.43 -8.40
C ARG A 53 2.89 28.78 -7.58
N PRO A 54 3.01 29.60 -6.51
CA PRO A 54 1.87 30.05 -5.73
C PRO A 54 0.76 30.66 -6.60
N PHE A 55 -0.49 30.50 -6.17
CA PHE A 55 -1.60 31.23 -6.76
C PHE A 55 -1.56 32.69 -6.30
N THR A 56 -1.30 33.61 -7.22
CA THR A 56 -1.26 35.07 -6.96
C THR A 56 -2.58 35.77 -7.26
N GLU A 57 -3.48 35.08 -7.97
CA GLU A 57 -4.76 35.59 -8.47
C GLU A 57 -5.93 34.72 -7.99
N GLY A 58 -7.15 35.26 -8.07
CA GLY A 58 -8.36 34.60 -7.59
C GLY A 58 -8.56 34.69 -6.07
N SER A 59 -9.76 34.31 -5.64
CA SER A 59 -10.17 34.28 -4.22
C SER A 59 -9.73 33.01 -3.48
N TYR A 60 -9.54 31.90 -4.20
CA TYR A 60 -9.04 30.65 -3.66
C TYR A 60 -7.56 30.47 -3.97
N ARG A 61 -6.73 30.46 -2.93
CA ARG A 61 -5.26 30.40 -3.04
C ARG A 61 -4.72 29.27 -2.17
N PRO A 62 -4.67 28.03 -2.69
CA PRO A 62 -4.12 26.90 -1.95
C PRO A 62 -2.61 27.07 -1.78
N GLU A 63 -2.12 26.75 -0.58
CA GLU A 63 -0.69 26.80 -0.26
C GLU A 63 -0.13 25.38 -0.09
N ASN A 64 1.14 25.19 -0.44
CA ASN A 64 1.83 23.94 -0.16
C ASN A 64 2.12 23.84 1.35
N TYR A 65 1.95 22.64 1.91
CA TYR A 65 2.10 22.41 3.36
C TYR A 65 3.50 22.76 3.89
N ASP A 66 4.54 22.55 3.08
CA ASP A 66 5.93 22.85 3.44
C ASP A 66 6.38 24.27 3.02
N GLY A 67 5.48 25.04 2.40
CA GLY A 67 5.79 26.36 1.85
C GLY A 67 6.80 26.36 0.69
N ARG A 68 7.14 25.19 0.13
CA ARG A 68 8.15 25.08 -0.93
C ARG A 68 7.51 25.19 -2.30
N TYR A 69 8.10 26.03 -3.14
CA TYR A 69 7.64 26.30 -4.49
C TYR A 69 8.78 26.15 -5.49
N SER A 70 8.42 25.88 -6.74
CA SER A 70 9.31 25.80 -7.89
C SER A 70 8.52 26.22 -9.13
N ASP A 71 9.21 26.51 -10.24
CA ASP A 71 8.51 26.86 -11.47
C ASP A 71 7.59 25.73 -11.94
N PHE A 72 8.16 24.53 -11.99
CA PHE A 72 7.49 23.31 -12.41
C PHE A 72 7.89 22.12 -11.52
N LEU A 73 7.06 21.09 -11.55
CA LEU A 73 7.33 19.72 -11.11
C LEU A 73 6.76 18.80 -12.19
N THR A 74 7.28 17.58 -12.30
CA THR A 74 6.53 16.54 -13.03
C THR A 74 5.30 16.12 -12.22
N LEU A 75 4.27 15.52 -12.85
CA LEU A 75 3.11 14.98 -12.13
C LEU A 75 3.55 13.98 -11.05
N LYS A 76 4.53 13.12 -11.32
CA LYS A 76 5.15 12.21 -10.35
C LYS A 76 5.75 12.94 -9.15
N GLN A 77 6.57 13.96 -9.38
CA GLN A 77 7.17 14.73 -8.30
C GLN A 77 6.12 15.48 -7.49
N ALA A 78 5.13 16.08 -8.16
CA ALA A 78 4.03 16.81 -7.54
C ALA A 78 3.17 15.90 -6.67
N PHE A 79 2.86 14.69 -7.15
CA PHE A 79 2.12 13.67 -6.41
C PHE A 79 2.90 13.17 -5.20
N ALA A 80 4.19 12.86 -5.39
CA ALA A 80 5.07 12.34 -4.33
C ALA A 80 5.24 13.34 -3.17
N ARG A 81 5.48 14.61 -3.51
CA ARG A 81 5.56 15.73 -2.56
C ARG A 81 4.20 16.18 -2.05
N SER A 82 3.11 15.64 -2.61
CA SER A 82 1.74 16.01 -2.27
C SER A 82 1.47 17.52 -2.43
N SER A 83 1.96 18.13 -3.52
CA SER A 83 1.77 19.56 -3.82
C SER A 83 0.28 19.91 -3.89
N ASN A 84 -0.14 20.94 -3.15
CA ASN A 84 -1.53 21.43 -3.15
C ASN A 84 -1.79 22.26 -4.40
N VAL A 85 -0.84 23.10 -4.76
CA VAL A 85 -0.94 23.96 -5.94
C VAL A 85 -1.09 23.12 -7.20
N ALA A 86 -0.23 22.12 -7.41
CA ALA A 86 -0.28 21.27 -8.59
C ALA A 86 -1.60 20.48 -8.67
N ALA A 87 -2.08 19.94 -7.54
CA ALA A 87 -3.34 19.20 -7.49
C ALA A 87 -4.55 20.07 -7.89
N VAL A 88 -4.60 21.31 -7.42
CA VAL A 88 -5.70 22.23 -7.77
C VAL A 88 -5.61 22.67 -9.24
N ARG A 89 -4.40 22.91 -9.76
CA ARG A 89 -4.21 23.20 -11.20
C ARG A 89 -4.68 22.04 -12.06
N LEU A 90 -4.26 20.82 -11.72
CA LEU A 90 -4.64 19.61 -12.45
C LEU A 90 -6.15 19.37 -12.37
N PHE A 91 -6.76 19.58 -11.20
CA PHE A 91 -8.21 19.49 -11.04
C PHE A 91 -8.97 20.48 -11.94
N ASN A 92 -8.50 21.71 -12.05
CA ASN A 92 -9.11 22.71 -12.90
C ASN A 92 -8.91 22.40 -14.39
N GLU A 93 -7.75 21.87 -14.77
CA GLU A 93 -7.42 21.48 -16.15
C GLU A 93 -8.28 20.30 -16.62
N VAL A 94 -8.35 19.23 -15.82
CA VAL A 94 -9.18 18.05 -16.11
C VAL A 94 -10.67 18.40 -16.03
N GLY A 95 -11.04 19.29 -15.11
CA GLY A 95 -12.41 19.71 -14.85
C GLY A 95 -13.05 18.95 -13.70
N SER A 96 -13.76 19.71 -12.84
CA SER A 96 -14.40 19.18 -11.63
C SER A 96 -15.35 18.01 -11.90
N ASP A 97 -16.12 18.05 -12.99
CA ASP A 97 -17.14 17.03 -13.24
C ASP A 97 -16.50 15.67 -13.52
N ARG A 98 -15.46 15.62 -14.36
CA ARG A 98 -14.73 14.37 -14.67
C ARG A 98 -14.13 13.73 -13.42
N VAL A 99 -13.48 14.53 -12.57
CA VAL A 99 -12.88 14.04 -11.31
C VAL A 99 -13.96 13.46 -10.39
N LEU A 100 -15.12 14.13 -10.31
CA LEU A 100 -16.19 13.71 -9.44
C LEU A 100 -16.96 12.51 -9.98
N ASP A 101 -17.15 12.42 -11.28
CA ASP A 101 -17.77 11.25 -11.92
C ASP A 101 -16.85 10.04 -11.75
N LEU A 102 -15.53 10.19 -11.88
CA LEU A 102 -14.57 9.13 -11.52
C LEU A 102 -14.66 8.74 -10.04
N ALA A 103 -14.81 9.70 -9.12
CA ALA A 103 -14.99 9.39 -7.70
C ALA A 103 -16.27 8.55 -7.46
N ARG A 104 -17.36 8.86 -8.16
CA ARG A 104 -18.62 8.09 -8.12
C ARG A 104 -18.41 6.69 -8.69
N ASP A 105 -17.67 6.60 -9.79
CA ASP A 105 -17.36 5.35 -10.47
C ASP A 105 -16.54 4.39 -9.61
N LEU A 106 -15.61 4.93 -8.82
CA LEU A 106 -14.83 4.21 -7.82
C LEU A 106 -15.65 3.78 -6.59
N GLY A 107 -16.90 4.23 -6.48
CA GLY A 107 -17.84 3.83 -5.43
C GLY A 107 -17.98 4.82 -4.26
N ILE A 108 -17.47 6.05 -4.38
CA ILE A 108 -17.67 7.08 -3.36
C ILE A 108 -19.11 7.60 -3.45
N SER A 109 -19.92 7.29 -2.43
CA SER A 109 -21.33 7.68 -2.34
C SER A 109 -21.53 8.95 -1.51
N SER A 110 -20.58 9.28 -0.62
CA SER A 110 -20.60 10.49 0.18
C SER A 110 -20.80 11.77 -0.66
N PRO A 111 -21.52 12.79 -0.16
CA PRO A 111 -21.75 14.03 -0.89
C PRO A 111 -20.44 14.77 -1.19
N ILE A 112 -20.30 15.25 -2.43
CA ILE A 112 -19.16 16.07 -2.86
C ILE A 112 -19.71 17.23 -3.68
N THR A 113 -19.33 18.46 -3.33
CA THR A 113 -19.76 19.68 -4.01
C THR A 113 -19.08 19.77 -5.38
N ARG A 114 -19.87 19.94 -6.45
CA ARG A 114 -19.35 20.18 -7.80
C ARG A 114 -18.87 21.62 -7.95
N GLY A 115 -17.79 21.82 -8.72
CA GLY A 115 -17.24 23.15 -9.01
C GLY A 115 -16.46 23.80 -7.87
N ASP A 116 -16.26 23.10 -6.75
CA ASP A 116 -15.43 23.57 -5.64
C ASP A 116 -13.98 23.05 -5.79
N PRO A 117 -13.00 23.92 -6.11
CA PRO A 117 -11.61 23.50 -6.30
C PRO A 117 -10.96 22.99 -5.00
N SER A 118 -11.52 23.29 -3.83
CA SER A 118 -11.00 22.79 -2.55
C SER A 118 -11.13 21.27 -2.42
N VAL A 119 -12.07 20.67 -3.17
CA VAL A 119 -12.27 19.23 -3.21
C VAL A 119 -11.02 18.51 -3.71
N ALA A 120 -10.21 19.12 -4.58
CA ALA A 120 -8.93 18.56 -5.02
C ALA A 120 -7.96 18.28 -3.86
N LEU A 121 -8.14 18.98 -2.73
CA LEU A 121 -7.36 18.80 -1.50
C LEU A 121 -8.06 17.91 -0.46
N GLY A 122 -9.20 17.32 -0.80
CA GLY A 122 -9.94 16.39 0.03
C GLY A 122 -10.73 17.04 1.16
N THR A 123 -11.37 18.18 0.90
CA THR A 123 -12.25 18.89 1.85
C THR A 123 -13.63 18.25 2.02
N ALA A 124 -14.05 17.40 1.07
CA ALA A 124 -15.32 16.68 1.15
C ALA A 124 -15.23 15.49 2.12
N GLY A 125 -16.12 15.44 3.10
CA GLY A 125 -16.15 14.37 4.10
C GLY A 125 -16.67 13.05 3.54
N MET A 126 -15.94 11.95 3.78
CA MET A 126 -16.34 10.59 3.39
C MET A 126 -15.94 9.57 4.46
N SER A 127 -16.47 8.35 4.36
CA SER A 127 -16.06 7.26 5.25
C SER A 127 -14.70 6.69 4.85
N LEU A 128 -13.94 6.20 5.83
CA LEU A 128 -12.67 5.52 5.58
C LEU A 128 -12.90 4.26 4.73
N MET A 129 -14.03 3.57 4.94
CA MET A 129 -14.43 2.41 4.16
C MET A 129 -14.61 2.73 2.67
N GLU A 130 -15.33 3.80 2.33
CA GLU A 130 -15.48 4.24 0.93
C GLU A 130 -14.13 4.57 0.28
N LEU A 131 -13.29 5.32 1.00
CA LEU A 131 -11.96 5.70 0.50
C LEU A 131 -11.08 4.46 0.27
N THR A 132 -11.08 3.52 1.20
CA THR A 132 -10.28 2.28 1.13
C THR A 132 -10.80 1.36 0.01
N ALA A 133 -12.12 1.30 -0.18
CA ALA A 133 -12.75 0.58 -1.29
C ALA A 133 -12.35 1.15 -2.65
N ALA A 134 -12.30 2.48 -2.78
CA ALA A 134 -11.83 3.14 -3.99
C ALA A 134 -10.37 2.75 -4.30
N TYR A 135 -9.49 2.75 -3.30
CA TYR A 135 -8.10 2.29 -3.46
C TYR A 135 -8.02 0.79 -3.80
N ALA A 136 -8.91 -0.04 -3.29
CA ALA A 136 -8.98 -1.44 -3.67
C ALA A 136 -9.40 -1.61 -5.14
N GLY A 137 -10.29 -0.75 -5.64
CA GLY A 137 -10.67 -0.73 -7.06
C GLY A 137 -9.53 -0.29 -7.97
N ILE A 138 -8.72 0.67 -7.51
CA ILE A 138 -7.48 1.08 -8.19
C ILE A 138 -6.49 -0.09 -8.19
N ALA A 139 -6.14 -0.64 -7.02
CA ALA A 139 -5.16 -1.72 -6.88
C ALA A 139 -5.47 -2.97 -7.71
N GLY A 140 -6.75 -3.33 -7.82
CA GLY A 140 -7.19 -4.48 -8.61
C GLY A 140 -7.53 -4.16 -10.07
N ASN A 141 -7.36 -2.91 -10.51
CA ASN A 141 -7.87 -2.38 -11.78
C ASN A 141 -9.32 -2.82 -12.11
N SER A 142 -10.18 -2.84 -11.09
CA SER A 142 -11.53 -3.40 -11.18
C SER A 142 -12.46 -2.70 -10.20
N TYR A 143 -13.35 -1.83 -10.70
CA TYR A 143 -14.17 -0.95 -9.88
C TYR A 143 -15.62 -0.84 -10.38
N PRO A 144 -16.59 -0.49 -9.49
CA PRO A 144 -16.42 -0.23 -8.07
C PRO A 144 -16.22 -1.50 -7.24
N VAL A 145 -15.42 -1.40 -6.18
CA VAL A 145 -15.32 -2.43 -5.14
C VAL A 145 -16.38 -2.15 -4.08
N ARG A 146 -17.29 -3.10 -3.85
CA ARG A 146 -18.26 -3.06 -2.74
C ARG A 146 -17.71 -3.82 -1.51
N PRO A 147 -17.29 -3.15 -0.43
CA PRO A 147 -16.75 -3.86 0.74
C PRO A 147 -17.80 -4.79 1.36
N THR A 148 -17.40 -6.00 1.71
CA THR A 148 -18.27 -6.98 2.41
C THR A 148 -17.47 -7.79 3.41
N GLY A 149 -17.99 -7.98 4.61
CA GLY A 149 -17.44 -8.92 5.59
C GLY A 149 -17.92 -10.37 5.40
N PHE A 150 -18.79 -10.60 4.42
CA PHE A 150 -19.33 -11.91 4.10
C PHE A 150 -18.71 -12.46 2.82
N VAL A 151 -18.52 -13.78 2.78
CA VAL A 151 -18.17 -14.52 1.56
C VAL A 151 -19.18 -14.16 0.48
N ARG A 152 -18.68 -13.64 -0.63
CA ARG A 152 -19.58 -13.31 -1.75
C ARG A 152 -20.06 -14.60 -2.39
N GLU A 153 -21.37 -14.71 -2.55
CA GLU A 153 -21.94 -15.70 -3.46
C GLU A 153 -21.32 -15.53 -4.85
N GLN A 154 -21.12 -16.66 -5.55
CA GLN A 154 -20.64 -16.61 -6.92
C GLN A 154 -21.61 -15.76 -7.74
N ARG A 155 -21.10 -14.70 -8.38
CA ARG A 155 -21.90 -13.90 -9.31
C ARG A 155 -22.52 -14.83 -10.35
N GLY A 156 -23.85 -14.85 -10.40
CA GLY A 156 -24.59 -15.54 -11.44
C GLY A 156 -24.22 -15.01 -12.82
N LEU A 157 -24.48 -15.80 -13.87
CA LEU A 157 -24.15 -15.45 -15.25
C LEU A 157 -24.72 -14.06 -15.65
N TRP A 158 -25.97 -13.79 -15.24
CA TRP A 158 -26.64 -12.51 -15.48
C TRP A 158 -25.90 -11.32 -14.84
N ASP A 159 -25.45 -11.44 -13.59
CA ASP A 159 -24.68 -10.38 -12.93
C ASP A 159 -23.32 -10.13 -13.57
N ARG A 160 -22.67 -11.16 -14.11
CA ARG A 160 -21.39 -10.98 -14.81
C ARG A 160 -21.55 -10.21 -16.13
N ILE A 161 -22.68 -10.38 -16.81
CA ILE A 161 -22.97 -9.74 -18.09
C ILE A 161 -23.42 -8.29 -17.89
N PHE A 162 -24.35 -8.05 -16.97
CA PHE A 162 -24.97 -6.72 -16.81
C PHE A 162 -24.23 -5.83 -15.81
N ASN A 163 -23.45 -6.40 -14.89
CA ASN A 163 -22.74 -5.68 -13.82
C ASN A 163 -21.23 -5.97 -13.84
N ALA A 164 -20.65 -6.11 -15.05
CA ALA A 164 -19.22 -6.28 -15.22
C ALA A 164 -18.48 -5.07 -14.60
N PRO A 165 -17.45 -5.29 -13.77
CA PRO A 165 -16.68 -4.18 -13.22
C PRO A 165 -15.94 -3.45 -14.34
N ARG A 166 -15.81 -2.13 -14.20
CA ARG A 166 -15.00 -1.32 -15.09
C ARG A 166 -13.52 -1.44 -14.73
N SER A 167 -12.66 -1.18 -15.70
CA SER A 167 -11.22 -1.16 -15.56
C SER A 167 -10.65 0.06 -16.30
N PHE A 168 -9.51 0.54 -15.84
CA PHE A 168 -8.69 1.50 -16.57
C PHE A 168 -7.90 0.78 -17.66
N SER A 169 -7.36 1.56 -18.60
CA SER A 169 -6.35 1.03 -19.53
C SER A 169 -5.12 0.54 -18.75
N ASN A 170 -4.37 -0.41 -19.32
CA ASN A 170 -3.15 -0.91 -18.68
C ASN A 170 -2.09 0.18 -18.50
N SER A 171 -2.04 1.18 -19.40
CA SER A 171 -1.10 2.31 -19.26
C SER A 171 -1.47 3.19 -18.08
N THR A 172 -2.73 3.65 -18.02
CA THR A 172 -3.24 4.49 -16.93
C THR A 172 -3.09 3.82 -15.58
N HIS A 173 -3.37 2.51 -15.49
CA HIS A 173 -3.19 1.77 -14.24
C HIS A 173 -1.73 1.73 -13.80
N ARG A 174 -0.80 1.41 -14.71
CA ARG A 174 0.65 1.38 -14.44
C ARG A 174 1.20 2.75 -14.05
N GLU A 175 0.73 3.82 -14.69
CA GLU A 175 1.13 5.19 -14.38
C GLU A 175 0.63 5.61 -13.00
N MET A 176 -0.62 5.27 -12.63
CA MET A 176 -1.12 5.52 -11.27
C MET A 176 -0.33 4.73 -10.23
N GLU A 177 0.02 3.48 -10.53
CA GLU A 177 0.92 2.68 -9.71
C GLU A 177 2.28 3.36 -9.54
N GLU A 178 2.89 3.90 -10.60
CA GLU A 178 4.14 4.65 -10.52
C GLU A 178 4.03 5.85 -9.57
N LEU A 179 2.97 6.64 -9.69
CA LEU A 179 2.72 7.78 -8.79
C LEU A 179 2.58 7.33 -7.33
N LEU A 180 1.80 6.28 -7.06
CA LEU A 180 1.60 5.73 -5.71
C LEU A 180 2.88 5.14 -5.11
N ARG A 181 3.75 4.55 -5.94
CA ARG A 181 5.09 4.12 -5.52
C ARG A 181 5.96 5.32 -5.17
N ALA A 182 5.99 6.35 -6.01
CA ALA A 182 6.79 7.54 -5.76
C ALA A 182 6.37 8.24 -4.46
N ALA A 183 5.07 8.26 -4.15
CA ALA A 183 4.57 8.84 -2.89
C ALA A 183 5.11 8.16 -1.64
N ILE A 184 5.33 6.85 -1.66
CA ILE A 184 5.95 6.12 -0.54
C ILE A 184 7.47 6.27 -0.58
N ASN A 185 8.10 5.91 -1.69
CA ASN A 185 9.54 5.68 -1.76
C ASN A 185 10.35 6.99 -1.87
N GLU A 186 9.77 8.03 -2.47
CA GLU A 186 10.45 9.32 -2.70
C GLU A 186 9.78 10.47 -1.95
N GLY A 187 8.53 10.28 -1.54
CA GLY A 187 7.63 11.34 -1.11
C GLY A 187 7.35 11.41 0.38
N THR A 188 6.12 11.83 0.69
CA THR A 188 5.62 12.04 2.06
C THR A 188 5.32 10.75 2.82
N GLY A 189 5.27 9.60 2.14
CA GLY A 189 4.89 8.30 2.69
C GLY A 189 6.04 7.42 3.18
N ARG A 190 7.28 7.91 3.27
CA ARG A 190 8.49 7.09 3.56
C ARG A 190 8.38 6.19 4.79
N ASN A 191 7.67 6.62 5.84
CA ASN A 191 7.48 5.78 7.03
C ASN A 191 6.60 4.54 6.79
N ALA A 192 5.93 4.46 5.64
CA ALA A 192 5.16 3.30 5.19
C ALA A 192 5.95 2.38 4.23
N GLU A 193 7.22 2.68 3.94
CA GLU A 193 8.01 1.86 3.00
C GLU A 193 8.14 0.41 3.48
N LEU A 194 7.85 -0.53 2.57
CA LEU A 194 8.00 -1.97 2.76
C LEU A 194 9.06 -2.53 1.82
N PRO A 195 9.71 -3.66 2.17
CA PRO A 195 10.44 -4.44 1.19
C PRO A 195 9.51 -4.87 0.03
N GLY A 196 9.92 -4.63 -1.22
CA GLY A 196 9.17 -5.06 -2.41
C GLY A 196 8.13 -4.05 -2.93
N LEU A 197 7.09 -4.57 -3.60
CA LEU A 197 6.05 -3.74 -4.23
C LEU A 197 5.05 -3.25 -3.19
N ASN A 198 4.96 -1.92 -3.05
CA ASN A 198 4.07 -1.20 -2.15
C ASN A 198 3.61 0.10 -2.83
N PHE A 199 2.40 0.52 -2.52
CA PHE A 199 1.71 1.64 -3.15
C PHE A 199 0.88 2.37 -2.11
N GLY A 200 0.86 3.69 -2.11
CA GLY A 200 0.00 4.39 -1.16
C GLY A 200 0.15 5.89 -1.16
N LYS A 201 -0.69 6.53 -0.35
CA LYS A 201 -0.78 7.98 -0.26
C LYS A 201 -1.10 8.44 1.15
N THR A 202 -0.44 9.53 1.54
CA THR A 202 -0.71 10.27 2.77
C THR A 202 -1.85 11.28 2.59
N GLY A 203 -2.65 11.45 3.64
CA GLY A 203 -3.64 12.52 3.79
C GLY A 203 -3.43 13.24 5.10
N THR A 204 -3.38 14.56 5.05
CA THR A 204 -3.45 15.42 6.23
C THR A 204 -4.43 16.55 5.91
N THR A 205 -5.33 16.86 6.82
CA THR A 205 -6.32 17.93 6.62
C THR A 205 -5.79 19.27 7.07
N GLN A 206 -6.44 20.34 6.60
CA GLN A 206 -6.18 21.68 7.11
C GLN A 206 -6.50 21.73 8.62
N ASN A 207 -5.67 22.41 9.39
CA ASN A 207 -5.70 22.42 10.87
C ASN A 207 -5.36 21.07 11.54
N ASN A 208 -4.75 20.11 10.81
CA ASN A 208 -4.26 18.83 11.35
C ASN A 208 -5.32 18.02 12.12
N ARG A 209 -6.58 18.04 11.71
CA ARG A 209 -7.67 17.34 12.42
C ARG A 209 -7.74 15.85 12.11
N ASP A 210 -7.41 15.51 10.87
CA ASP A 210 -7.40 14.14 10.38
C ASP A 210 -6.06 13.83 9.72
N ALA A 211 -5.51 12.69 10.10
CA ALA A 211 -4.30 12.12 9.53
C ALA A 211 -4.62 10.74 8.97
N LEU A 212 -4.35 10.54 7.68
CA LEU A 212 -4.67 9.33 6.95
C LEU A 212 -3.46 8.78 6.21
N PHE A 213 -3.42 7.46 6.11
CA PHE A 213 -2.61 6.76 5.13
C PHE A 213 -3.45 5.66 4.50
N VAL A 214 -3.50 5.61 3.18
CA VAL A 214 -4.18 4.54 2.44
C VAL A 214 -3.20 3.95 1.45
N GLY A 215 -3.04 2.64 1.47
CA GLY A 215 -2.08 1.96 0.61
C GLY A 215 -2.35 0.48 0.50
N TYR A 216 -1.65 -0.17 -0.43
CA TYR A 216 -1.75 -1.59 -0.70
C TYR A 216 -0.39 -2.20 -1.02
N ALA A 217 -0.26 -3.49 -0.71
CA ALA A 217 0.87 -4.34 -1.11
C ALA A 217 0.38 -5.80 -1.12
N GLY A 218 0.78 -6.55 -2.16
CA GLY A 218 0.20 -7.87 -2.41
C GLY A 218 -1.30 -7.77 -2.71
N ASP A 219 -2.10 -8.60 -2.05
CA ASP A 219 -3.56 -8.69 -2.18
C ASP A 219 -4.33 -7.86 -1.14
N LEU A 220 -3.62 -7.13 -0.27
CA LEU A 220 -4.21 -6.35 0.82
C LEU A 220 -4.16 -4.85 0.56
N VAL A 221 -5.33 -4.20 0.71
CA VAL A 221 -5.49 -2.74 0.73
C VAL A 221 -5.93 -2.34 2.13
N VAL A 222 -5.22 -1.37 2.72
CA VAL A 222 -5.43 -0.92 4.10
C VAL A 222 -5.50 0.60 4.14
N GLY A 223 -6.59 1.12 4.70
CA GLY A 223 -6.73 2.51 5.09
C GLY A 223 -6.61 2.67 6.60
N VAL A 224 -5.80 3.64 7.03
CA VAL A 224 -5.63 4.01 8.43
C VAL A 224 -6.01 5.47 8.57
N TRP A 225 -6.90 5.76 9.52
CA TRP A 225 -7.24 7.12 9.93
C TRP A 225 -6.94 7.28 11.42
N VAL A 226 -6.40 8.44 11.77
CA VAL A 226 -6.19 8.90 13.15
C VAL A 226 -6.78 10.31 13.24
N GLY A 227 -7.61 10.54 14.26
CA GLY A 227 -8.29 11.82 14.49
C GLY A 227 -9.00 11.82 15.84
N ASN A 228 -9.46 13.00 16.26
CA ASN A 228 -10.28 13.18 17.45
C ASN A 228 -11.76 13.36 17.06
N ASP A 229 -12.66 12.76 17.86
CA ASP A 229 -14.08 12.78 17.49
C ASP A 229 -14.68 14.19 17.49
N ASP A 230 -14.22 15.01 18.43
CA ASP A 230 -14.60 16.41 18.64
C ASP A 230 -13.94 17.39 17.64
N ASN A 231 -13.20 16.89 16.66
CA ASN A 231 -12.43 17.70 15.68
C ASN A 231 -11.32 18.57 16.30
N THR A 232 -10.89 18.30 17.53
CA THR A 232 -9.71 18.96 18.07
C THR A 232 -8.47 18.59 17.23
N PRO A 233 -7.59 19.56 16.92
CA PRO A 233 -6.38 19.32 16.16
C PRO A 233 -5.50 18.23 16.77
N LEU A 234 -4.84 17.45 15.91
CA LEU A 234 -3.81 16.52 16.31
C LEU A 234 -2.49 17.25 16.49
N ASP A 235 -1.84 17.04 17.63
CA ASP A 235 -0.55 17.64 17.92
C ASP A 235 0.59 16.87 17.23
N GLY A 236 1.17 17.46 16.17
CA GLY A 236 2.30 16.90 15.43
C GLY A 236 2.02 15.61 14.63
N ILE A 237 0.76 15.17 14.53
CA ILE A 237 0.40 13.96 13.77
C ILE A 237 0.00 14.33 12.35
N SER A 238 0.71 13.76 11.38
CA SER A 238 0.42 13.87 9.95
C SER A 238 0.20 12.48 9.34
N GLY A 239 -0.37 12.41 8.13
CA GLY A 239 -0.59 11.14 7.41
C GLY A 239 0.69 10.33 7.19
N GLY A 240 1.82 10.99 6.94
CA GLY A 240 3.14 10.35 6.82
C GLY A 240 3.78 9.96 8.15
N GLY A 241 3.18 10.32 9.28
CA GLY A 241 3.66 10.01 10.63
C GLY A 241 3.03 8.74 11.19
N LEU A 242 2.14 8.90 12.17
CA LEU A 242 1.54 7.78 12.89
C LEU A 242 0.71 6.83 12.00
N PRO A 243 -0.19 7.30 11.11
CA PRO A 243 -0.96 6.41 10.24
C PRO A 243 -0.09 5.54 9.35
N ALA A 244 0.95 6.11 8.72
CA ALA A 244 1.91 5.40 7.90
C ALA A 244 2.65 4.28 8.68
N ARG A 245 3.07 4.55 9.93
CA ARG A 245 3.72 3.54 10.77
C ARG A 245 2.77 2.42 11.20
N ILE A 246 1.52 2.75 11.52
CA ILE A 246 0.49 1.74 11.81
C ILE A 246 0.28 0.84 10.60
N TRP A 247 0.12 1.45 9.41
CA TRP A 247 -0.03 0.72 8.16
C TRP A 247 1.14 -0.23 7.92
N LYS A 248 2.39 0.25 8.01
CA LYS A 248 3.60 -0.57 7.83
C LYS A 248 3.65 -1.74 8.80
N SER A 249 3.43 -1.47 10.09
CA SER A 249 3.47 -2.51 11.13
C SER A 249 2.39 -3.57 10.92
N PHE A 250 1.20 -3.18 10.45
CA PHE A 250 0.15 -4.12 10.08
C PHE A 250 0.54 -4.97 8.87
N MET A 251 1.00 -4.33 7.79
CA MET A 251 1.34 -5.01 6.54
C MET A 251 2.50 -6.00 6.72
N LEU A 252 3.55 -5.65 7.47
CA LEU A 252 4.65 -6.56 7.77
C LEU A 252 4.15 -7.83 8.47
N ARG A 253 3.30 -7.69 9.49
CA ARG A 253 2.71 -8.84 10.18
C ARG A 253 1.79 -9.65 9.27
N ALA A 254 0.97 -8.99 8.46
CA ALA A 254 0.05 -9.66 7.54
C ALA A 254 0.78 -10.46 6.45
N GLN A 255 1.95 -10.00 6.01
CA GLN A 255 2.79 -10.66 5.01
C GLN A 255 3.73 -11.73 5.62
N GLY A 256 3.60 -12.03 6.91
CA GLY A 256 4.48 -12.99 7.59
C GLY A 256 5.92 -12.48 7.80
N ALA A 257 6.21 -11.23 7.43
CA ALA A 257 7.44 -10.54 7.79
C ALA A 257 7.35 -10.14 9.26
N SER A 258 7.64 -11.10 10.14
CA SER A 258 7.85 -10.82 11.55
C SER A 258 9.03 -9.84 11.64
N GLU A 259 8.76 -8.56 11.93
CA GLU A 259 9.71 -7.80 12.73
C GLU A 259 9.98 -8.70 13.93
N THR A 260 11.22 -9.12 14.12
CA THR A 260 11.67 -9.82 15.32
C THR A 260 11.26 -8.99 16.53
N ALA A 261 10.04 -9.21 17.00
CA ALA A 261 9.61 -8.85 18.32
C ALA A 261 10.65 -9.50 19.23
N PRO A 262 11.26 -8.77 20.19
CA PRO A 262 12.14 -9.40 21.15
C PRO A 262 11.36 -10.57 21.71
N ALA A 263 11.89 -11.79 21.49
CA ALA A 263 11.23 -13.02 21.87
C ALA A 263 10.67 -12.79 23.27
N ARG A 264 9.34 -12.81 23.39
CA ARG A 264 8.65 -12.65 24.66
C ARG A 264 9.36 -13.65 25.57
N ARG A 265 10.15 -13.17 26.55
CA ARG A 265 10.91 -14.06 27.43
C ARG A 265 9.87 -15.03 27.97
N ARG A 266 9.92 -16.28 27.53
CA ARG A 266 9.05 -17.32 28.06
C ARG A 266 9.40 -17.35 29.54
N ASN A 267 8.45 -16.96 30.37
CA ASN A 267 8.61 -17.01 31.80
C ASN A 267 8.86 -18.49 32.11
N PRO A 268 10.04 -18.90 32.61
CA PRO A 268 10.37 -20.32 32.80
C PRO A 268 9.54 -20.99 33.91
N ALA A 269 8.62 -20.24 34.53
CA ALA A 269 7.70 -20.69 35.56
C ALA A 269 6.21 -20.64 35.15
N GLY A 270 5.89 -20.48 33.85
CA GLY A 270 4.52 -20.67 33.37
C GLY A 270 4.13 -22.16 33.38
N PRO A 271 2.85 -22.52 33.67
CA PRO A 271 2.42 -23.90 33.56
C PRO A 271 2.71 -24.42 32.15
N VAL A 272 3.38 -25.58 32.06
CA VAL A 272 3.57 -26.28 30.80
C VAL A 272 2.21 -26.86 30.41
N GLU A 273 1.58 -26.34 29.37
CA GLU A 273 0.46 -27.05 28.75
C GLU A 273 1.03 -28.26 28.00
N PRO A 274 0.53 -29.49 28.27
CA PRO A 274 0.90 -30.65 27.50
C PRO A 274 0.50 -30.44 26.04
N LEU A 275 1.42 -30.66 25.10
CA LEU A 275 1.01 -30.89 23.72
C LEU A 275 0.26 -32.21 23.66
N ASP A 276 -0.95 -32.21 23.10
CA ASP A 276 -1.63 -33.43 22.69
C ASP A 276 -0.84 -34.05 21.53
N VAL A 277 0.00 -35.02 21.87
CA VAL A 277 0.68 -35.89 20.90
C VAL A 277 -0.25 -37.08 20.66
N PRO A 278 -0.61 -37.42 19.41
CA PRO A 278 -1.34 -38.65 19.12
C PRO A 278 -0.61 -39.87 19.66
N ASP A 279 -1.36 -40.88 20.10
CA ASP A 279 -0.82 -42.13 20.62
C ASP A 279 0.06 -42.83 19.56
N ALA A 280 1.21 -43.37 19.96
CA ALA A 280 2.21 -43.95 19.05
C ALA A 280 1.69 -45.17 18.26
N SER A 281 0.49 -45.64 18.59
CA SER A 281 -0.24 -46.71 17.89
C SER A 281 -0.98 -46.26 16.62
N GLU A 282 -1.06 -44.95 16.33
CA GLU A 282 -1.67 -44.40 15.11
C GLU A 282 -0.66 -44.06 14.01
N ILE A 283 0.63 -44.33 14.23
CA ILE A 283 1.68 -44.12 13.24
C ILE A 283 1.68 -45.31 12.28
N PRO A 284 1.44 -45.13 10.96
CA PRO A 284 1.52 -46.21 9.99
C PRO A 284 2.94 -46.81 9.92
N ASP A 285 3.04 -48.13 9.81
CA ASP A 285 4.31 -48.82 9.61
C ASP A 285 5.03 -48.29 8.34
N PRO A 286 6.37 -48.15 8.37
CA PRO A 286 7.14 -47.65 7.24
C PRO A 286 7.06 -48.61 6.04
N VAL A 287 6.76 -48.05 4.87
CA VAL A 287 6.70 -48.75 3.59
C VAL A 287 8.12 -48.93 3.05
N GLU A 288 8.53 -50.17 2.78
CA GLU A 288 9.80 -50.46 2.09
C GLU A 288 9.71 -50.06 0.61
N GLU A 289 10.49 -49.06 0.18
CA GLU A 289 10.82 -48.82 -1.23
C GLU A 289 12.35 -48.82 -1.42
N GLU A 290 12.80 -49.66 -2.35
CA GLU A 290 14.14 -49.81 -2.95
C GLU A 290 15.33 -49.18 -2.19
N GLY A 291 15.94 -49.98 -1.30
CA GLY A 291 17.37 -49.84 -0.94
C GLY A 291 17.73 -48.75 0.07
N ARG A 292 16.78 -48.23 0.85
CA ARG A 292 17.04 -47.27 1.94
C ARG A 292 16.37 -47.71 3.24
N GLU A 293 17.16 -47.93 4.27
CA GLU A 293 16.67 -48.32 5.60
C GLU A 293 16.51 -47.07 6.47
N LEU A 294 15.31 -46.88 7.02
CA LEU A 294 14.90 -45.73 7.82
C LEU A 294 14.62 -46.21 9.25
N ILE A 295 15.50 -45.86 10.19
CA ILE A 295 15.41 -46.30 11.59
C ILE A 295 14.98 -45.10 12.43
N ILE A 296 13.88 -45.26 13.17
CA ILE A 296 13.35 -44.25 14.10
C ILE A 296 13.43 -44.83 15.52
N ASP A 297 14.21 -44.19 16.38
CA ASP A 297 14.29 -44.51 17.81
C ASP A 297 14.19 -43.24 18.67
N GLU A 298 14.29 -43.39 20.00
CA GLU A 298 14.20 -42.27 20.96
C GLU A 298 15.28 -41.18 20.77
N SER A 299 16.29 -41.43 19.93
CA SER A 299 17.36 -40.48 19.60
C SER A 299 17.14 -39.73 18.27
N GLY A 300 16.12 -40.10 17.48
CA GLY A 300 15.73 -39.43 16.24
C GLY A 300 15.69 -40.35 15.02
N ILE A 301 15.59 -39.74 13.83
CA ILE A 301 15.48 -40.46 12.54
C ILE A 301 16.85 -40.60 11.90
N THR A 302 17.26 -41.84 11.58
CA THR A 302 18.47 -42.13 10.81
C THR A 302 18.15 -42.79 9.47
N VAL A 303 18.76 -42.30 8.39
CA VAL A 303 18.62 -42.86 7.03
C VAL A 303 19.95 -43.50 6.64
N ARG A 304 19.97 -44.81 6.38
CA ARG A 304 21.12 -45.51 5.79
C ARG A 304 20.87 -45.74 4.31
N ALA A 305 21.80 -45.24 3.48
CA ALA A 305 21.86 -45.51 2.05
C ALA A 305 23.27 -46.00 1.69
N GLU A 306 23.35 -47.09 0.93
CA GLU A 306 24.62 -47.61 0.40
C GLU A 306 25.10 -46.69 -0.73
N ALA A 307 26.30 -46.10 -0.58
CA ALA A 307 26.88 -45.24 -1.60
C ALA A 307 27.68 -46.08 -2.61
N PRO A 308 27.54 -45.86 -3.93
CA PRO A 308 28.42 -46.49 -4.92
C PRO A 308 29.84 -45.92 -4.83
N PRO A 309 30.87 -46.70 -5.23
CA PRO A 309 32.26 -46.27 -5.15
C PRO A 309 32.52 -45.06 -6.08
N ILE A 310 33.22 -44.06 -5.55
CA ILE A 310 33.69 -42.88 -6.30
C ILE A 310 35.04 -43.22 -6.92
N ASP A 311 35.07 -43.40 -8.25
CA ASP A 311 36.32 -43.35 -9.02
C ASP A 311 36.74 -41.89 -9.19
N ALA A 312 37.83 -41.49 -8.54
CA ALA A 312 38.45 -40.18 -8.71
C ALA A 312 39.56 -40.24 -9.78
N PRO A 313 39.53 -39.40 -10.84
CA PRO A 313 40.70 -39.16 -11.67
C PRO A 313 41.64 -38.12 -11.01
N PRO A 314 42.97 -38.26 -11.16
CA PRO A 314 43.96 -37.42 -10.49
C PRO A 314 44.05 -35.99 -11.06
N ASP A 315 44.50 -35.09 -10.20
CA ASP A 315 44.73 -33.66 -10.37
C ASP A 315 45.36 -33.22 -11.70
N ALA A 316 44.72 -32.24 -12.34
CA ALA A 316 45.39 -31.29 -13.22
C ALA A 316 44.87 -29.87 -12.92
N PRO A 317 45.72 -28.91 -12.51
CA PRO A 317 45.28 -27.55 -12.20
C PRO A 317 44.80 -26.82 -13.46
N ARG A 318 43.56 -26.32 -13.43
CA ARG A 318 43.02 -25.44 -14.47
C ARG A 318 43.67 -24.06 -14.36
N THR A 319 44.32 -23.61 -15.42
CA THR A 319 44.86 -22.25 -15.55
C THR A 319 43.73 -21.22 -15.63
N ALA A 320 43.85 -20.13 -14.86
CA ALA A 320 42.92 -19.00 -14.90
C ALA A 320 43.11 -18.18 -16.19
N PRO A 321 42.05 -17.63 -16.79
CA PRO A 321 42.16 -16.74 -17.94
C PRO A 321 42.78 -15.39 -17.55
N GLU A 322 43.65 -14.89 -18.42
CA GLU A 322 44.42 -13.65 -18.25
C GLU A 322 43.51 -12.41 -18.40
N LEU A 323 43.47 -11.55 -17.38
CA LEU A 323 42.72 -10.30 -17.39
C LEU A 323 43.53 -9.21 -18.10
N THR A 324 43.00 -8.68 -19.20
CA THR A 324 43.58 -7.52 -19.89
C THR A 324 43.38 -6.24 -19.07
N PRO A 325 44.41 -5.43 -18.79
CA PRO A 325 44.26 -4.20 -18.02
C PRO A 325 43.49 -3.12 -18.79
N LEU A 326 42.56 -2.47 -18.08
CA LEU A 326 41.83 -1.28 -18.55
C LEU A 326 42.82 -0.13 -18.76
N ARG A 327 42.76 0.50 -19.95
CA ARG A 327 43.47 1.74 -20.24
C ARG A 327 42.93 2.86 -19.34
N GLU A 328 43.84 3.50 -18.63
CA GLU A 328 43.65 4.82 -18.04
C GLU A 328 43.44 5.82 -19.18
N GLU A 329 42.27 6.46 -19.24
CA GLU A 329 42.09 7.69 -20.02
C GLU A 329 42.27 8.89 -19.09
N GLU A 330 43.35 9.58 -19.41
CA GLU A 330 43.87 10.80 -18.80
C GLU A 330 42.90 11.98 -18.96
N ALA A 331 42.76 12.77 -17.90
CA ALA A 331 41.98 14.00 -17.87
C ALA A 331 42.78 15.19 -18.43
N ALA A 332 42.15 16.03 -19.26
CA ALA A 332 42.54 17.42 -19.50
C ALA A 332 41.45 18.20 -20.27
N PRO A 333 41.44 19.55 -20.25
CA PRO A 333 41.51 20.45 -19.11
C PRO A 333 40.31 21.43 -19.09
N ALA A 334 40.18 22.18 -17.99
CA ALA A 334 39.21 23.25 -17.83
C ALA A 334 39.45 24.42 -18.80
N ASN A 335 38.36 24.94 -19.36
CA ASN A 335 38.15 26.34 -19.74
C ASN A 335 36.69 26.69 -19.46
#